data_AF-B0CZT1-F1
#
_entry.id   AF-B0CZT1-F1
#
_cell.length_a   1.000
_cell.length_b   1.000
_cell.length_c   1.000
_cell.angle_alpha   90.00
_cell.angle_beta   90.00
_cell.angle_gamma   90.00
#
_symmetry.space_group_name_H-M   'P 1'
#
loop_
_entity.id
_entity.type
_entity.pdbx_description
1 polymer ?
#
loop_
_entity_poly.entity_id
_entity_poly.type
_entity_poly.pdbx_seq_one_letter_code
_entity_poly.pdbx_strand_id
1 'polypeptide(L)'
;MTLECRQQMISCLPSIQFLFSRKVNAHTLKKLKTKTQPYQGHTTPVLKTKFEMLLEQQTADGKQPWEPFASKEEWQLATWLMANMGQTSTDEYLKLPILAHPHIDYVRERSNLSFHNNYTFLKEVDVLPTGPSWKCEILRAKGDLIRDDGQPLVEELELWWRDPVECVKELVGNLAFKKFMLFIPEQVFSDKEGKERVLDEM
;
A
#
# COMPACT_ATOMS: atom_id res chain seq x y z
N MET A 1 -9.22 -19.50 -6.68
CA MET A 1 -8.49 -18.43 -5.97
C MET A 1 -9.18 -17.11 -6.28
N THR A 2 -9.80 -16.48 -5.29
CA THR A 2 -10.61 -15.26 -5.46
C THR A 2 -9.74 -14.06 -5.85
N LEU A 3 -10.32 -13.09 -6.58
CA LEU A 3 -9.67 -11.81 -6.93
C LEU A 3 -9.04 -11.10 -5.71
N GLU A 4 -9.56 -11.33 -4.50
CA GLU A 4 -8.98 -10.85 -3.24
C GLU A 4 -7.56 -11.37 -2.99
N CYS A 5 -7.28 -12.65 -3.26
CA CYS A 5 -5.91 -13.18 -3.18
C CYS A 5 -5.00 -12.58 -4.25
N ARG A 6 -5.54 -12.12 -5.38
CA ARG A 6 -4.77 -11.44 -6.44
C ARG A 6 -4.45 -9.98 -6.09
N GLN A 7 -5.36 -9.28 -5.41
CA GLN A 7 -5.15 -7.89 -4.99
C GLN A 7 -4.23 -7.75 -3.76
N GLN A 8 -4.30 -8.70 -2.83
CA GLN A 8 -3.49 -8.68 -1.60
C GLN A 8 -1.98 -8.66 -1.92
N MET A 9 -1.57 -9.16 -3.08
CA MET A 9 -0.16 -9.28 -3.49
C MET A 9 0.51 -7.95 -3.86
N ILE A 10 -0.24 -6.89 -4.17
CA ILE A 10 0.32 -5.56 -4.46
C ILE A 10 0.33 -4.68 -3.19
N SER A 11 -0.56 -4.95 -2.22
CA SER A 11 -0.71 -4.14 -1.00
C SER A 11 0.24 -4.52 0.16
N CYS A 12 0.98 -5.62 0.05
CA CYS A 12 1.73 -6.19 1.18
C CYS A 12 3.22 -5.83 1.23
N LEU A 13 3.73 -4.93 0.37
CA LEU A 13 5.05 -4.36 0.58
C LEU A 13 5.01 -3.36 1.76
N PRO A 14 5.82 -3.59 2.81
CA PRO A 14 5.79 -2.81 4.03
C PRO A 14 6.51 -1.48 3.80
N SER A 15 5.81 -0.51 3.24
CA SER A 15 6.24 0.90 3.26
C SER A 15 5.37 1.76 4.19
N ILE A 16 4.68 1.14 5.15
CA ILE A 16 3.82 1.84 6.11
C ILE A 16 4.05 1.29 7.51
N GLN A 17 5.01 1.88 8.23
CA GLN A 17 4.81 2.16 9.64
C GLN A 17 5.41 3.54 9.91
N PHE A 18 4.54 4.55 9.92
CA PHE A 18 4.39 5.52 11.00
C PHE A 18 3.43 6.59 10.50
N LEU A 19 2.21 6.62 11.05
CA LEU A 19 1.57 7.82 11.63
C LEU A 19 0.06 7.59 11.87
N PHE A 20 -0.36 8.05 13.05
CA PHE A 20 -1.72 8.25 13.56
C PHE A 20 -2.57 7.02 13.93
N SER A 21 -2.23 6.46 15.08
CA SER A 21 -3.24 5.93 16.00
C SER A 21 -4.02 7.10 16.62
N ARG A 22 -5.18 7.42 16.05
CA ARG A 22 -6.29 8.00 16.81
C ARG A 22 -7.45 7.03 16.72
N LYS A 23 -7.65 6.26 17.80
CA LYS A 23 -8.91 5.54 18.04
C LYS A 23 -10.04 6.56 18.05
N VAL A 24 -10.76 6.68 16.95
CA VAL A 24 -12.09 7.31 16.99
C VAL A 24 -13.03 6.27 17.58
N ASN A 25 -13.52 6.57 18.77
CA ASN A 25 -14.36 5.70 19.56
C ASN A 25 -15.72 5.54 18.87
N ALA A 26 -16.03 4.32 18.39
CA ALA A 26 -17.23 3.99 17.62
C ALA A 26 -18.56 4.14 18.40
N HIS A 27 -18.52 4.58 19.66
CA HIS A 27 -19.67 4.59 20.56
C HIS A 27 -20.55 5.86 20.47
N THR A 28 -20.11 6.90 19.78
CA THR A 28 -20.80 8.22 19.78
C THR A 28 -21.79 8.42 18.62
N LEU A 29 -21.89 7.49 17.66
CA LEU A 29 -22.79 7.64 16.49
C LEU A 29 -24.16 6.93 16.63
N LYS A 30 -24.49 6.36 17.79
CA LYS A 30 -25.77 5.66 18.03
C LYS A 30 -26.95 6.58 18.42
N LYS A 31 -26.99 7.83 18.00
CA LYS A 31 -28.18 8.68 18.23
C LYS A 31 -28.85 9.07 16.91
N LEU A 32 -29.99 8.40 16.68
CA LEU A 32 -31.13 8.80 15.84
C LEU A 32 -30.89 8.86 14.31
N LYS A 33 -30.46 7.76 13.70
CA LYS A 33 -30.64 7.54 12.25
C LYS A 33 -31.55 6.34 12.07
N THR A 34 -32.77 6.57 11.58
CA THR A 34 -33.85 5.56 11.59
C THR A 34 -34.03 4.89 10.24
N LYS A 35 -33.55 5.51 9.16
CA LYS A 35 -33.59 4.99 7.79
C LYS A 35 -32.47 5.59 6.94
N THR A 36 -31.74 4.73 6.24
CA THR A 36 -30.72 5.11 5.25
C THR A 36 -31.12 4.51 3.90
N GLN A 37 -31.12 5.32 2.84
CA GLN A 37 -31.42 4.85 1.48
C GLN A 37 -30.29 5.26 0.50
N PRO A 38 -29.85 4.36 -0.39
CA PRO A 38 -28.85 4.68 -1.40
C PRO A 38 -29.45 5.60 -2.48
N TYR A 39 -28.75 6.68 -2.81
CA TYR A 39 -29.16 7.59 -3.88
C TYR A 39 -29.01 6.93 -5.26
N GLN A 40 -30.07 6.98 -6.09
CA GLN A 40 -30.04 6.49 -7.48
C GLN A 40 -29.62 7.61 -8.43
N GLY A 41 -28.31 7.83 -8.56
CA GLY A 41 -27.72 8.77 -9.51
C GLY A 41 -27.31 8.11 -10.83
N HIS A 42 -27.00 8.93 -11.84
CA HIS A 42 -26.41 8.45 -13.09
C HIS A 42 -25.02 7.86 -12.84
N THR A 43 -24.83 6.58 -13.20
CA THR A 43 -23.52 5.94 -13.18
C THR A 43 -22.68 6.53 -14.30
N THR A 44 -21.66 7.31 -13.96
CA THR A 44 -20.61 7.66 -14.92
C THR A 44 -19.93 6.37 -15.42
N PRO A 45 -19.41 6.35 -16.66
CA PRO A 45 -18.70 5.18 -17.16
C PRO A 45 -17.56 4.83 -16.20
N VAL A 46 -17.54 3.56 -15.79
CA VAL A 46 -16.54 3.03 -14.86
C VAL A 46 -15.18 3.08 -15.57
N LEU A 47 -14.37 4.07 -15.22
CA LEU A 47 -12.97 4.12 -15.65
C LEU A 47 -12.21 3.01 -14.93
N LYS A 48 -11.43 2.23 -15.69
CA LYS A 48 -10.59 1.17 -15.11
C LYS A 48 -9.52 1.79 -14.21
N THR A 49 -9.31 1.19 -13.05
CA THR A 49 -8.26 1.63 -12.13
C THR A 49 -6.89 1.14 -12.59
N LYS A 50 -5.79 1.76 -12.12
CA LYS A 50 -4.42 1.28 -12.39
C LYS A 50 -4.26 -0.20 -12.03
N PHE A 51 -4.89 -0.66 -10.94
CA PHE A 51 -4.83 -2.05 -10.50
C PHE A 51 -5.59 -3.00 -11.45
N GLU A 52 -6.74 -2.58 -11.96
CA GLU A 52 -7.50 -3.37 -12.95
C GLU A 52 -6.71 -3.48 -14.27
N MET A 53 -6.09 -2.39 -14.71
CA MET A 53 -5.22 -2.39 -15.90
C MET A 53 -3.99 -3.30 -15.72
N LEU A 54 -3.31 -3.23 -14.57
CA LEU A 54 -2.18 -4.09 -14.26
C LEU A 54 -2.58 -5.57 -14.23
N LEU A 55 -3.72 -5.88 -13.62
CA LEU A 55 -4.24 -7.25 -13.57
C LEU A 55 -4.59 -7.78 -14.96
N GLU A 56 -5.19 -6.95 -15.82
CA GLU A 56 -5.47 -7.30 -17.21
C GLU A 56 -4.18 -7.58 -17.98
N GLN A 57 -3.17 -6.72 -17.82
CA GLN A 57 -1.87 -6.90 -18.46
C GLN A 57 -1.19 -8.19 -17.99
N GLN A 58 -1.14 -8.44 -16.67
CA GLN A 58 -0.58 -9.68 -16.12
C GLN A 58 -1.33 -10.92 -16.65
N THR A 59 -2.66 -10.84 -16.75
CA THR A 59 -3.47 -11.95 -17.27
C THR A 59 -3.22 -12.15 -18.77
N ALA A 60 -3.08 -11.07 -19.54
CA ALA A 60 -2.78 -11.12 -20.98
C ALA A 60 -1.38 -11.69 -21.24
N ASP A 61 -0.41 -11.33 -20.41
CA ASP A 61 0.96 -11.85 -20.45
C ASP A 61 1.06 -13.30 -19.92
N GLY A 62 -0.04 -13.88 -19.41
CA GLY A 62 -0.07 -15.22 -18.82
C GLY A 62 0.72 -15.34 -17.52
N LYS A 63 1.03 -14.20 -16.88
CA LYS A 63 1.87 -14.13 -15.69
C LYS A 63 1.19 -14.74 -14.50
N GLN A 64 1.98 -15.42 -13.68
CA GLN A 64 1.48 -15.92 -12.42
C GLN A 64 1.27 -14.77 -11.43
N PRO A 65 0.32 -14.90 -10.50
CA PRO A 65 0.03 -13.82 -9.57
C PRO A 65 1.21 -13.46 -8.65
N TRP A 66 2.10 -14.42 -8.39
CA TRP A 66 3.29 -14.25 -7.55
C TRP A 66 4.55 -13.85 -8.35
N GLU A 67 4.44 -13.49 -9.62
CA GLU A 67 5.59 -12.95 -10.35
C GLU A 67 6.10 -11.65 -9.69
N PRO A 68 7.43 -11.43 -9.66
CA PRO A 68 8.46 -12.14 -10.42
C PRO A 68 9.02 -13.41 -9.75
N PHE A 69 8.49 -13.80 -8.59
CA PHE A 69 8.94 -15.00 -7.88
C PHE A 69 8.59 -16.28 -8.65
N ALA A 70 9.42 -17.31 -8.51
CA ALA A 70 9.26 -18.59 -9.19
C ALA A 70 8.06 -19.39 -8.64
N SER A 71 7.77 -19.26 -7.34
CA SER A 71 6.66 -19.97 -6.69
C SER A 71 5.91 -19.12 -5.66
N LYS A 72 4.73 -19.60 -5.28
CA LYS A 72 3.92 -18.98 -4.22
C LYS A 72 4.63 -19.03 -2.86
N GLU A 73 5.33 -20.12 -2.57
CA GLU A 73 6.10 -20.32 -1.34
C GLU A 73 7.27 -19.34 -1.26
N GLU A 74 7.96 -19.12 -2.39
CA GLU A 74 9.01 -18.11 -2.50
C GLU A 74 8.45 -16.70 -2.26
N TRP A 75 7.32 -16.35 -2.87
CA TRP A 75 6.67 -15.07 -2.64
C TRP A 75 6.24 -14.87 -1.17
N GLN A 76 5.78 -15.92 -0.50
CA GLN A 76 5.44 -15.87 0.94
C GLN A 76 6.69 -15.61 1.79
N LEU A 77 7.80 -16.27 1.48
CA LEU A 77 9.08 -16.01 2.16
C LEU A 77 9.54 -14.58 1.91
N ALA A 78 9.51 -14.11 0.65
CA ALA A 78 9.88 -12.74 0.28
C ALA A 78 9.06 -11.69 1.03
N THR A 79 7.74 -11.89 1.11
CA THR A 79 6.82 -11.01 1.86
C THR A 79 7.18 -11.00 3.34
N TRP A 80 7.48 -12.16 3.92
CA TRP A 80 7.84 -12.26 5.32
C TRP A 80 9.21 -11.62 5.62
N LEU A 81 10.20 -11.82 4.75
CA LEU A 81 11.52 -11.19 4.86
C LEU A 81 11.41 -9.67 4.83
N MET A 82 10.67 -9.12 3.87
CA MET A 82 10.43 -7.66 3.79
C MET A 82 9.77 -7.09 5.05
N ALA A 83 8.84 -7.82 5.64
CA ALA A 83 8.06 -7.32 6.78
C ALA A 83 8.78 -7.45 8.13
N ASN A 84 9.69 -8.42 8.28
CA ASN A 84 10.21 -8.80 9.60
C ASN A 84 11.75 -8.71 9.71
N MET A 85 12.49 -8.68 8.60
CA MET A 85 13.95 -8.70 8.62
C MET A 85 14.55 -7.40 8.07
N GLY A 86 15.65 -6.96 8.70
CA GLY A 86 16.49 -5.91 8.14
C GLY A 86 17.33 -6.43 6.96
N GLN A 87 17.89 -5.51 6.18
CA GLN A 87 18.70 -5.85 4.99
C GLN A 87 19.90 -6.76 5.33
N THR A 88 20.63 -6.46 6.40
CA THR A 88 21.80 -7.27 6.82
C THR A 88 21.39 -8.67 7.26
N SER A 89 20.34 -8.79 8.09
CA SER A 89 19.83 -10.09 8.54
C SER A 89 19.25 -10.93 7.40
N THR A 90 18.64 -10.28 6.42
CA THR A 90 18.16 -10.94 5.19
C THR A 90 19.34 -11.52 4.40
N ASP A 91 20.43 -10.76 4.25
CA ASP A 91 21.63 -11.22 3.57
C ASP A 91 22.30 -12.41 4.30
N GLU A 92 22.39 -12.33 5.63
CA GLU A 92 22.91 -13.42 6.47
C GLU A 92 22.03 -14.68 6.38
N TYR A 93 20.71 -14.51 6.42
CA TYR A 93 19.75 -15.60 6.29
C TYR A 93 19.89 -16.32 4.95
N LEU A 94 19.95 -15.58 3.84
CA LEU A 94 20.07 -16.15 2.49
C LEU A 94 21.40 -16.86 2.27
N LYS A 95 22.46 -16.46 2.99
CA LYS A 95 23.78 -17.10 2.95
C LYS A 95 23.91 -18.34 3.83
N LEU A 96 22.87 -18.70 4.59
CA LEU A 96 22.95 -19.84 5.49
C LEU A 96 23.27 -21.14 4.71
N PRO A 97 24.22 -21.96 5.20
CA PRO A 97 24.59 -23.26 4.64
C PRO A 97 23.43 -24.16 4.24
N ILE A 98 22.31 -24.12 4.97
CA ILE A 98 21.11 -24.92 4.69
C ILE A 98 20.45 -24.50 3.36
N LEU A 99 20.51 -23.21 3.02
CA LEU A 99 20.00 -22.67 1.76
C LEU A 99 21.06 -22.67 0.65
N ALA A 100 22.34 -22.58 1.01
CA ALA A 100 23.47 -22.46 0.09
C ALA A 100 24.14 -23.80 -0.30
N HIS A 101 24.00 -24.89 0.47
CA HIS A 101 24.74 -26.12 0.20
C HIS A 101 24.05 -27.06 -0.80
N PRO A 102 24.76 -27.47 -1.87
CA PRO A 102 24.23 -28.37 -2.90
C PRO A 102 24.02 -29.83 -2.48
N HIS A 103 24.49 -30.25 -1.29
CA HIS A 103 24.62 -31.67 -0.91
C HIS A 103 23.44 -32.24 -0.11
N ILE A 104 22.42 -31.42 0.20
CA ILE A 104 21.18 -31.87 0.82
C ILE A 104 20.07 -31.75 -0.23
N ASP A 105 19.92 -32.78 -1.06
CA ASP A 105 18.96 -32.82 -2.18
C ASP A 105 17.52 -32.47 -1.75
N TYR A 106 17.16 -32.83 -0.52
CA TYR A 106 15.84 -32.59 0.07
C TYR A 106 15.49 -31.11 0.28
N VAL A 107 16.48 -30.24 0.52
CA VAL A 107 16.25 -28.81 0.80
C VAL A 107 16.22 -28.02 -0.51
N ARG A 108 17.08 -28.35 -1.48
CA ARG A 108 17.11 -27.69 -2.80
C ARG A 108 15.83 -27.87 -3.61
N GLU A 109 15.18 -29.03 -3.54
CA GLU A 109 13.87 -29.24 -4.19
C GLU A 109 12.77 -28.34 -3.60
N ARG A 110 12.91 -27.92 -2.33
CA ARG A 110 11.90 -27.10 -1.64
C ARG A 110 12.25 -25.62 -1.56
N SER A 111 13.52 -25.26 -1.61
CA SER A 111 14.00 -23.88 -1.41
C SER A 111 14.70 -23.32 -2.64
N ASN A 112 14.32 -23.73 -3.85
CA ASN A 112 14.88 -23.19 -5.10
C ASN A 112 14.46 -21.73 -5.29
N LEU A 113 15.04 -20.84 -4.47
CA LEU A 113 14.84 -19.41 -4.52
C LEU A 113 15.54 -18.86 -5.76
N SER A 114 14.86 -17.93 -6.43
CA SER A 114 15.41 -17.17 -7.55
C SER A 114 16.50 -16.18 -7.10
N PHE A 115 16.53 -15.81 -5.82
CA PHE A 115 17.52 -14.95 -5.19
C PHE A 115 18.37 -15.67 -4.14
N HIS A 116 19.66 -15.34 -4.08
CA HIS A 116 20.65 -15.99 -3.20
C HIS A 116 21.39 -15.01 -2.28
N ASN A 117 21.13 -13.72 -2.42
CA ASN A 117 21.68 -12.66 -1.58
C ASN A 117 20.69 -11.49 -1.53
N ASN A 118 20.92 -10.55 -0.62
CA ASN A 118 20.01 -9.43 -0.45
C ASN A 118 19.92 -8.54 -1.71
N TYR A 119 21.01 -8.41 -2.48
CA TYR A 119 21.00 -7.64 -3.71
C TYR A 119 20.05 -8.21 -4.78
N THR A 120 20.16 -9.52 -5.06
CA THR A 120 19.28 -10.20 -6.02
C THR A 120 17.84 -10.24 -5.52
N PHE A 121 17.64 -10.39 -4.22
CA PHE A 121 16.32 -10.30 -3.60
C PHE A 121 15.67 -8.93 -3.82
N LEU A 122 16.36 -7.84 -3.47
CA LEU A 122 15.84 -6.48 -3.64
C LEU A 122 15.60 -6.15 -5.12
N LYS A 123 16.43 -6.67 -6.02
CA LYS A 123 16.21 -6.51 -7.46
C LYS A 123 14.89 -7.12 -7.93
N GLU A 124 14.51 -8.30 -7.43
CA GLU A 124 13.20 -8.90 -7.73
C GLU A 124 12.06 -8.09 -7.09
N VAL A 125 12.27 -7.57 -5.88
CA VAL A 125 11.28 -6.70 -5.21
C VAL A 125 11.07 -5.40 -6.00
N ASP A 126 12.11 -4.80 -6.56
CA ASP A 126 12.05 -3.55 -7.31
C ASP A 126 11.28 -3.68 -8.65
N VAL A 127 11.13 -4.89 -9.17
CA VAL A 127 10.31 -5.16 -10.37
C VAL A 127 8.81 -5.06 -10.06
N LEU A 128 8.41 -5.20 -8.79
CA LEU A 128 7.02 -5.12 -8.40
C LEU A 128 6.43 -3.72 -8.67
N PRO A 129 5.15 -3.65 -9.08
CA PRO A 129 4.49 -2.36 -9.30
C PRO A 129 4.52 -1.54 -8.01
N THR A 130 5.24 -0.42 -8.06
CA THR A 130 5.38 0.50 -6.94
C THR A 130 4.29 1.56 -6.99
N GLY A 131 3.91 2.06 -5.82
CA GLY A 131 2.99 3.18 -5.69
C GLY A 131 3.58 4.52 -6.15
N PRO A 132 3.04 5.68 -5.74
CA PRO A 132 3.48 6.97 -6.23
C PRO A 132 4.90 7.23 -5.74
N SER A 133 5.75 7.74 -6.63
CA SER A 133 7.17 7.93 -6.33
C SER A 133 7.37 8.93 -5.21
N TRP A 134 8.34 8.62 -4.33
CA TRP A 134 8.85 9.60 -3.37
C TRP A 134 9.59 10.72 -4.09
N LYS A 135 9.38 11.95 -3.64
CA LYS A 135 10.12 13.14 -4.03
C LYS A 135 10.86 13.66 -2.81
N CYS A 136 12.13 14.01 -3.00
CA CYS A 136 12.95 14.68 -2.00
C CYS A 136 13.24 16.10 -2.49
N GLU A 137 12.89 17.09 -1.68
CA GLU A 137 13.14 18.49 -1.95
C GLU A 137 13.89 19.10 -0.77
N ILE A 138 14.98 19.82 -1.05
CA ILE A 138 15.76 20.49 -0.02
C ILE A 138 15.17 21.88 0.20
N LEU A 139 14.57 22.08 1.36
CA LEU A 139 14.03 23.37 1.80
C LEU A 139 15.10 24.15 2.54
N ARG A 140 15.23 25.44 2.23
CA ARG A 140 16.15 26.34 2.91
C ARG A 140 15.37 27.25 3.86
N ALA A 141 15.45 26.96 5.15
CA ALA A 141 14.82 27.75 6.20
C ALA A 141 15.81 28.79 6.74
N LYS A 142 15.43 30.06 6.71
CA LYS A 142 16.20 31.12 7.38
C LYS A 142 15.81 31.14 8.85
N GLY A 143 16.78 30.89 9.72
CA GLY A 143 16.64 31.01 11.16
C GLY A 143 16.67 32.47 11.63
N ASP A 144 16.38 32.64 12.91
CA ASP A 144 16.41 33.89 13.67
C ASP A 144 17.79 34.24 14.23
N LEU A 145 18.68 33.25 14.32
CA LEU A 145 20.07 33.45 14.73
C LEU A 145 20.89 34.10 13.61
N ILE A 146 21.62 35.16 13.96
CA ILE A 146 22.53 35.87 13.05
C ILE A 146 23.96 35.39 13.31
N ARG A 147 24.71 35.09 12.25
CA ARG A 147 26.14 34.76 12.33
C ARG A 147 26.98 36.02 12.58
N ASP A 148 28.25 35.81 12.91
CA ASP A 148 29.22 36.90 13.13
C ASP A 148 29.44 37.80 11.90
N ASP A 149 29.09 37.32 10.70
CA ASP A 149 29.13 38.06 9.43
C ASP A 149 27.87 38.91 9.16
N GLY A 150 26.90 38.92 10.11
CA GLY A 150 25.65 39.65 9.99
C GLY A 150 24.59 38.98 9.13
N GLN A 151 24.83 37.77 8.61
CA GLN A 151 23.86 37.01 7.82
C GLN A 151 23.01 36.07 8.70
N PRO A 152 21.72 35.85 8.38
CA PRO A 152 20.91 34.88 9.09
C PRO A 152 21.40 33.46 8.83
N LEU A 153 21.42 32.63 9.88
CA LEU A 153 21.74 31.21 9.76
C LEU A 153 20.68 30.53 8.88
N VAL A 154 21.12 29.77 7.88
CA VAL A 154 20.24 28.99 7.00
C VAL A 154 20.41 27.52 7.33
N GLU A 155 19.29 26.85 7.56
CA GLU A 155 19.19 25.41 7.72
C GLU A 155 18.64 24.78 6.43
N GLU A 156 19.26 23.68 6.00
CA GLU A 156 18.77 22.86 4.90
C GLU A 156 17.98 21.68 5.47
N LEU A 157 16.71 21.56 5.09
CA LEU A 157 15.78 20.54 5.55
C LEU A 157 15.39 19.66 4.37
N GLU A 158 15.53 18.34 4.53
CA GLU A 158 15.05 17.38 3.54
C GLU A 158 13.54 17.13 3.71
N LEU A 159 12.74 17.59 2.75
CA LEU A 159 11.32 17.28 2.69
C LEU A 159 11.07 16.09 1.75
N TRP A 160 10.65 14.98 2.35
CA TRP A 160 10.19 13.79 1.63
C TRP A 160 8.67 13.79 1.49
N TRP A 161 8.17 13.79 0.25
CA TRP A 161 6.74 13.86 -0.03
C TRP A 161 6.32 13.04 -1.26
N ARG A 162 5.02 12.82 -1.42
CA ARG A 162 4.40 12.16 -2.58
C ARG A 162 3.28 13.02 -3.13
N ASP A 163 2.96 12.87 -4.41
CA ASP A 163 1.81 13.54 -4.99
C ASP A 163 0.52 13.05 -4.29
N PRO A 164 -0.20 13.93 -3.58
CA PRO A 164 -1.38 13.53 -2.83
C PRO A 164 -2.50 13.03 -3.74
N VAL A 165 -2.61 13.56 -4.97
CA VAL A 165 -3.62 13.13 -5.94
C VAL A 165 -3.31 11.71 -6.41
N GLU A 166 -2.04 11.39 -6.66
CA GLU A 166 -1.64 10.02 -7.01
C GLU A 166 -1.84 9.04 -5.86
N CYS A 167 -1.50 9.43 -4.63
CA CYS A 167 -1.76 8.62 -3.43
C CYS A 167 -3.25 8.30 -3.27
N VAL A 168 -4.13 9.30 -3.42
CA VAL A 168 -5.59 9.10 -3.33
C VAL A 168 -6.08 8.22 -4.48
N LYS A 169 -5.64 8.46 -5.71
CA LYS A 169 -5.99 7.62 -6.87
C LYS A 169 -5.59 6.16 -6.66
N GLU A 170 -4.45 5.90 -6.04
CA GLU A 170 -4.00 4.56 -5.72
C GLU A 170 -4.84 3.90 -4.63
N LEU A 171 -5.08 4.61 -3.52
CA LEU A 171 -5.92 4.11 -2.43
C LEU A 171 -7.34 3.78 -2.93
N VAL A 172 -7.95 4.69 -3.69
CA VAL A 172 -9.30 4.50 -4.25
C VAL A 172 -9.32 3.45 -5.35
N GLY A 173 -8.24 3.33 -6.11
CA GLY A 173 -8.11 2.35 -7.19
C GLY A 173 -7.91 0.91 -6.71
N ASN A 174 -7.47 0.72 -5.46
CA ASN A 174 -7.15 -0.58 -4.91
C ASN A 174 -8.43 -1.34 -4.51
N LEU A 175 -8.69 -2.48 -5.17
CA LEU A 175 -9.90 -3.26 -4.92
C LEU A 175 -9.95 -3.87 -3.51
N ALA A 176 -8.82 -3.98 -2.79
CA ALA A 176 -8.82 -4.40 -1.39
C ALA A 176 -9.64 -3.44 -0.50
N PHE A 177 -9.69 -2.16 -0.85
CA PHE A 177 -10.46 -1.16 -0.14
C PHE A 177 -11.90 -1.00 -0.65
N LYS A 178 -12.27 -1.65 -1.76
CA LYS A 178 -13.57 -1.46 -2.42
C LYS A 178 -14.76 -1.68 -1.49
N LYS A 179 -14.67 -2.65 -0.59
CA LYS A 179 -15.73 -2.96 0.40
C LYS A 179 -15.81 -1.94 1.54
N PHE A 180 -14.75 -1.18 1.77
CA PHE A 180 -14.65 -0.17 2.82
C PHE A 180 -14.89 1.25 2.31
N MET A 181 -15.01 1.43 0.99
CA MET A 181 -15.23 2.71 0.34
C MET A 181 -16.70 2.87 -0.03
N LEU A 182 -17.37 3.81 0.64
CA LEU A 182 -18.72 4.24 0.32
C LEU A 182 -18.64 5.62 -0.35
N PHE A 183 -18.69 5.63 -1.68
CA PHE A 183 -18.79 6.87 -2.48
C PHE A 183 -20.22 7.17 -2.91
N ILE A 184 -21.16 6.30 -2.55
CA ILE A 184 -22.57 6.50 -2.87
C ILE A 184 -23.14 7.47 -1.85
N PRO A 185 -23.77 8.59 -2.29
CA PRO A 185 -24.42 9.48 -1.37
C PRO A 185 -25.55 8.74 -0.65
N GLU A 186 -25.54 8.81 0.68
CA GLU A 186 -26.60 8.26 1.50
C GLU A 186 -27.63 9.35 1.82
N GLN A 187 -28.91 9.01 1.68
CA GLN A 187 -29.97 9.82 2.24
C GLN A 187 -30.27 9.30 3.65
N VAL A 188 -30.09 10.18 4.62
CA VAL A 188 -30.38 9.91 6.04
C VAL A 188 -31.67 10.63 6.41
N PHE A 189 -32.58 9.93 7.09
CA PHE A 189 -33.84 10.49 7.56
C PHE A 189 -33.95 10.38 9.08
N SER A 190 -34.56 11.39 9.70
CA SER A 190 -34.83 11.43 11.15
C SER A 190 -35.94 10.44 11.51
N ASP A 191 -36.86 10.18 10.58
CA ASP A 191 -38.06 9.37 10.76
C ASP A 191 -38.01 8.02 10.03
N LYS A 192 -38.85 7.08 10.44
CA LYS A 192 -38.98 5.75 9.79
C LYS A 192 -39.69 5.82 8.44
N GLU A 193 -40.52 6.84 8.21
CA GLU A 193 -41.30 6.97 6.97
C GLU A 193 -40.44 7.56 5.83
N GLY A 194 -39.44 8.37 6.17
CA GLY A 194 -38.52 9.02 5.23
C GLY A 194 -39.03 10.38 4.74
N LYS A 195 -39.76 11.12 5.58
CA LYS A 195 -40.35 12.42 5.24
C LYS A 195 -39.42 13.59 5.56
N GLU A 196 -38.61 13.47 6.61
CA GLU A 196 -37.71 14.54 7.04
C GLU A 196 -36.26 14.12 6.81
N ARG A 197 -35.67 14.67 5.74
CA ARG A 197 -34.28 14.42 5.37
C ARG A 197 -33.36 15.20 6.30
N VAL A 198 -32.41 14.50 6.91
CA VAL A 198 -31.32 15.11 7.65
C VAL A 198 -30.23 15.48 6.66
N LEU A 199 -29.91 16.77 6.59
CA LEU A 199 -28.74 17.28 5.90
C LEU A 199 -27.68 17.51 6.97
N ASP A 200 -26.61 16.73 6.91
CA ASP A 200 -25.45 16.85 7.78
C ASP A 200 -24.30 17.41 6.94
N GLU A 201 -23.57 18.38 7.48
CA GLU A 201 -22.31 18.83 6.88
C GLU A 201 -21.26 17.78 7.26
N MET A 202 -20.71 17.07 6.26
CA MET A 202 -19.72 16.01 6.45
C MET A 202 -18.53 16.45 7.33
#